data_AF-A0A1F3SX05-F1
#
_entry.id   AF-A0A1F3SX05-F1
#
_cell.length_a   1.000
_cell.length_b   1.000
_cell.length_c   1.000
_cell.angle_alpha   90.00
_cell.angle_beta   90.00
_cell.angle_gamma   90.00
#
_symmetry.space_group_name_H-M   'P 1'
#
loop_
_entity.id
_entity.type
_entity.pdbx_description
1 polymer ?
#
loop_
_entity_poly.entity_id
_entity_poly.type
_entity_poly.pdbx_seq_one_letter_code
_entity_poly.pdbx_strand_id
1 'polypeptide(L)'
;MKSAKVDALKYQATTAKNDKGHLNGELLTVKLRYKQPEGDVSKLIEVPVKNEPHNFTQSSSDFQFASAVASFGMLLRDSDHKSTTSFSAIADLASKHTSVNDKEDPYRKEFVKLVRKPA
;
A
#
# COMPACT_ATOMS: atom_id res chain seq x y z
N MET A 1 -3.27 -41.49 -0.04
CA MET A 1 -2.81 -40.08 0.08
C MET A 1 -3.87 -39.29 0.83
N LYS A 2 -3.61 -38.85 2.07
CA LYS A 2 -4.52 -37.94 2.79
C LYS A 2 -4.35 -36.55 2.17
N SER A 3 -5.33 -36.09 1.41
CA SER A 3 -5.36 -34.70 0.94
C SER A 3 -5.29 -33.78 2.15
N ALA A 4 -4.32 -32.86 2.18
CA ALA A 4 -4.32 -31.79 3.17
C ALA A 4 -5.69 -31.10 3.09
N LYS A 5 -6.38 -31.01 4.23
CA LYS A 5 -7.71 -30.42 4.31
C LYS A 5 -7.56 -28.93 3.99
N VAL A 6 -7.93 -28.53 2.78
CA VAL A 6 -7.90 -27.14 2.34
C VAL A 6 -8.90 -26.34 3.17
N ASP A 7 -8.50 -25.14 3.61
CA ASP A 7 -9.37 -24.24 4.37
C ASP A 7 -10.64 -23.88 3.58
N ALA A 8 -11.72 -23.58 4.29
CA ALA A 8 -12.96 -23.11 3.68
C ALA A 8 -12.72 -21.79 2.92
N LEU A 9 -13.32 -21.68 1.73
CA LEU A 9 -13.15 -20.54 0.82
C LEU A 9 -13.99 -19.34 1.29
N LYS A 10 -13.45 -18.56 2.24
CA LYS A 10 -14.10 -17.42 2.92
C LYS A 10 -14.73 -16.39 1.95
N TYR A 11 -14.11 -16.18 0.79
CA TYR A 11 -14.53 -15.17 -0.19
C TYR A 11 -15.38 -15.72 -1.34
N GLN A 12 -15.65 -17.02 -1.36
CA GLN A 12 -16.43 -17.60 -2.45
C GLN A 12 -17.92 -17.38 -2.21
N ALA A 13 -18.58 -16.75 -3.19
CA ALA A 13 -20.04 -16.62 -3.20
C ALA A 13 -20.67 -18.01 -3.39
N THR A 14 -21.22 -18.57 -2.31
CA THR A 14 -22.12 -19.72 -2.39
C THR A 14 -23.51 -19.22 -2.71
N THR A 15 -24.29 -20.01 -3.45
CA THR A 15 -25.57 -19.64 -4.09
C THR A 15 -26.72 -19.26 -3.15
N ALA A 16 -26.46 -19.01 -1.87
CA ALA A 16 -27.45 -18.52 -0.91
C ALA A 16 -27.07 -17.11 -0.40
N LYS A 17 -27.78 -16.11 -0.95
CA LYS A 17 -27.88 -14.70 -0.52
C LYS A 17 -26.62 -13.84 -0.70
N ASN A 18 -26.62 -13.13 -1.81
CA ASN A 18 -25.86 -11.89 -2.02
C ASN A 18 -26.39 -10.77 -1.12
N ASP A 19 -26.19 -10.84 0.19
CA ASP A 19 -26.27 -9.64 1.03
C ASP A 19 -24.92 -8.92 0.90
N LYS A 20 -24.94 -7.70 0.36
CA LYS A 20 -23.80 -6.80 0.12
C LYS A 20 -23.15 -6.29 1.43
N GLY A 21 -22.90 -7.18 2.39
CA GLY A 21 -22.36 -6.87 3.72
C GLY A 21 -21.79 -8.07 4.48
N HIS A 22 -21.77 -9.29 3.91
CA HIS A 22 -21.50 -10.52 4.68
C HIS A 22 -20.05 -10.74 5.12
N LEU A 23 -19.11 -9.90 4.65
CA LEU A 23 -17.69 -9.93 5.05
C LEU A 23 -17.31 -8.76 5.99
N ASN A 24 -18.28 -8.18 6.71
CA ASN A 24 -18.06 -7.09 7.68
C ASN A 24 -17.23 -5.89 7.14
N GLY A 25 -17.27 -5.64 5.83
CA GLY A 25 -16.49 -4.58 5.19
C GLY A 25 -14.98 -4.85 5.08
N GLU A 26 -14.53 -6.10 5.17
CA GLU A 26 -13.12 -6.46 4.95
C GLU A 26 -12.76 -6.58 3.46
N LEU A 27 -11.52 -6.19 3.10
CA LEU A 27 -10.93 -6.33 1.76
C LEU A 27 -10.36 -7.74 1.55
N LEU A 28 -9.59 -8.22 2.51
CA LEU A 28 -8.89 -9.50 2.47
C LEU A 28 -8.55 -9.97 3.88
N THR A 29 -8.11 -11.22 4.01
CA THR A 29 -7.59 -11.78 5.26
C THR A 29 -6.21 -12.32 5.01
N VAL A 30 -5.24 -11.84 5.79
CA VAL A 30 -3.87 -12.35 5.77
C VAL A 30 -3.79 -13.54 6.72
N LYS A 31 -3.44 -14.71 6.17
CA LYS A 31 -3.14 -15.92 6.93
C LYS A 31 -1.65 -16.19 6.88
N LEU A 32 -0.98 -16.05 8.02
CA LEU A 32 0.45 -16.33 8.15
C LEU A 32 0.64 -17.53 9.07
N ARG A 33 1.35 -18.54 8.58
CA ARG A 33 1.75 -19.69 9.40
C ARG A 33 3.24 -19.60 9.69
N TYR A 34 3.60 -19.74 10.96
CA TYR A 34 5.00 -19.74 11.39
C TYR A 34 5.27 -20.85 12.40
N LYS A 35 6.53 -21.19 12.58
CA LYS A 35 7.03 -22.09 13.63
C LYS A 35 8.04 -21.31 14.47
N GLN A 36 8.22 -21.72 15.73
CA GLN A 36 9.37 -21.28 16.51
C GLN A 36 10.63 -21.99 15.97
N PRO A 37 11.83 -21.41 16.13
CA PRO A 37 13.08 -22.01 15.62
C PRO A 37 13.26 -23.48 16.05
N GLU A 38 13.02 -23.75 17.34
CA GLU A 38 13.12 -25.09 17.94
C GLU A 38 11.76 -25.81 18.04
N GLY A 39 10.72 -25.28 17.41
CA GLY A 39 9.35 -25.75 17.57
C GLY A 39 8.82 -26.47 16.34
N ASP A 40 8.38 -27.71 16.51
CA ASP A 40 7.79 -28.48 15.40
C ASP A 40 6.34 -28.09 15.06
N VAL A 41 5.68 -27.37 15.98
CA VAL A 41 4.26 -26.98 15.85
C VAL A 41 4.11 -25.65 15.12
N SER A 42 3.34 -25.66 14.02
CA SER A 42 3.00 -24.45 13.27
C SER A 42 1.83 -23.71 13.91
N LYS A 43 2.01 -22.41 14.17
CA LYS A 43 0.98 -21.48 14.63
C LYS A 43 0.41 -20.68 13.46
N LEU A 44 -0.90 -20.43 13.48
CA LEU A 44 -1.60 -19.62 12.50
C LEU A 44 -1.89 -18.23 13.10
N ILE A 45 -1.57 -17.19 12.34
CA ILE A 45 -1.99 -15.82 12.55
C ILE A 45 -3.00 -15.50 11.44
N GLU A 46 -4.18 -15.02 11.82
CA GLU A 46 -5.25 -14.64 10.88
C GLU A 46 -5.68 -13.21 11.17
N VAL A 47 -5.49 -12.33 10.20
CA VAL A 47 -5.77 -10.89 10.34
C VAL A 47 -6.67 -10.44 9.19
N PRO A 48 -7.95 -10.12 9.46
CA PRO A 48 -8.83 -9.49 8.48
C PRO A 48 -8.42 -8.02 8.30
N VAL A 49 -8.28 -7.58 7.05
CA VAL A 49 -7.97 -6.21 6.66
C VAL A 49 -9.26 -5.52 6.25
N LYS A 50 -9.64 -4.46 6.97
CA LYS A 50 -10.86 -3.71 6.70
C LYS A 50 -10.71 -2.74 5.54
N ASN A 51 -11.82 -2.49 4.84
CA ASN A 51 -11.94 -1.44 3.83
C ASN A 51 -12.29 -0.11 4.50
N GLU A 52 -11.35 0.44 5.28
CA GLU A 52 -11.53 1.73 5.94
C GLU A 52 -10.79 2.81 5.13
N PRO A 53 -11.50 3.79 4.52
CA PRO A 53 -10.86 4.88 3.82
C PRO A 53 -10.20 5.82 4.82
N HIS A 54 -8.91 6.09 4.60
CA HIS A 54 -8.15 7.09 5.36
C HIS A 54 -7.77 8.27 4.46
N ASN A 55 -7.57 9.44 5.07
CA ASN A 55 -7.07 10.59 4.33
C ASN A 55 -5.66 10.32 3.82
N PHE A 56 -5.31 10.85 2.65
CA PHE A 56 -3.98 10.69 2.07
C PHE A 56 -2.85 11.11 3.02
N THR A 57 -3.06 12.16 3.81
CA THR A 57 -2.09 12.65 4.81
C THR A 57 -1.82 11.67 5.94
N GLN A 58 -2.70 10.69 6.17
CA GLN A 58 -2.54 9.64 7.17
C GLN A 58 -1.82 8.40 6.61
N SER A 59 -1.55 8.36 5.30
CA SER A 59 -0.79 7.27 4.70
C SER A 59 0.69 7.32 5.08
N SER A 60 1.42 6.23 4.88
CA SER A 60 2.84 6.16 5.24
C SER A 60 3.68 7.18 4.45
N SER A 61 4.79 7.62 5.05
CA SER A 61 5.77 8.50 4.39
C SER A 61 6.21 7.93 3.03
N ASP A 62 6.40 6.61 2.96
CA ASP A 62 6.78 5.91 1.73
C ASP A 62 5.70 5.97 0.66
N PHE A 63 4.43 5.81 1.04
CA PHE A 63 3.32 5.90 0.11
C PHE A 63 3.15 7.32 -0.45
N GLN A 64 3.27 8.33 0.42
CA GLN A 64 3.20 9.73 0.01
C GLN A 64 4.36 10.11 -0.90
N PHE A 65 5.59 9.66 -0.60
CA PHE A 65 6.75 9.88 -1.45
C PHE A 65 6.63 9.17 -2.80
N ALA A 66 6.23 7.88 -2.81
CA ALA A 66 6.02 7.12 -4.04
C ALA A 66 4.94 7.76 -4.93
N SER A 67 3.89 8.31 -4.33
CA SER A 67 2.85 9.06 -5.03
C SER A 67 3.39 10.33 -5.71
N ALA A 68 4.36 11.02 -5.08
CA ALA A 68 5.05 12.15 -5.70
C ALA A 68 5.88 11.72 -6.92
N VAL A 69 6.60 10.60 -6.82
CA VAL A 69 7.37 10.02 -7.94
C VAL A 69 6.45 9.63 -9.11
N ALA A 70 5.34 8.96 -8.82
CA ALA A 70 4.35 8.62 -9.84
C ALA A 70 3.74 9.87 -10.49
N SER A 71 3.43 10.89 -9.67
CA SER A 71 2.90 12.18 -10.15
C SER A 71 3.88 12.90 -11.08
N PHE A 72 5.19 12.84 -10.78
CA PHE A 72 6.23 13.36 -11.65
C PHE A 72 6.24 12.67 -13.01
N GLY A 73 6.21 11.33 -13.02
CA GLY A 73 6.13 10.56 -14.27
C GLY A 73 4.86 10.88 -15.08
N MET A 74 3.71 11.03 -14.41
CA MET A 74 2.46 11.44 -15.04
C MET A 74 2.55 12.85 -15.66
N LEU A 75 3.18 13.79 -14.97
CA LEU A 75 3.36 15.16 -15.45
C LEU A 75 4.29 15.21 -16.66
N LEU A 76 5.42 14.48 -16.62
CA LEU A 76 6.40 14.44 -17.71
C LEU A 76 5.84 13.86 -19.01
N ARG A 77 4.97 12.85 -18.92
CA ARG A 77 4.38 12.19 -20.09
C ARG A 77 3.07 12.81 -20.56
N ASP A 78 2.69 13.95 -20.00
CA ASP A 78 1.41 14.62 -20.30
C ASP A 78 0.19 13.69 -20.11
N SER A 79 0.16 12.95 -19.00
CA SER A 79 -0.88 11.94 -18.74
C SER A 79 -2.25 12.57 -18.50
N ASP A 80 -3.33 11.99 -19.06
CA ASP A 80 -4.72 12.42 -18.78
C ASP A 80 -5.08 12.37 -17.28
N HIS A 81 -4.44 11.46 -16.54
CA HIS A 81 -4.60 11.28 -15.11
C HIS A 81 -3.68 12.16 -14.24
N LYS A 82 -2.87 13.05 -14.82
CA LYS A 82 -1.98 13.94 -14.06
C LYS A 82 -2.74 14.98 -13.23
N SER A 83 -4.04 15.16 -13.51
CA SER A 83 -4.89 16.15 -12.85
C SER A 83 -4.27 17.56 -12.95
N THR A 84 -4.51 18.43 -11.97
CA THR A 84 -3.93 19.79 -11.88
C THR A 84 -2.57 19.82 -11.19
N THR A 85 -1.80 18.71 -11.22
CA THR A 85 -0.51 18.63 -10.53
C THR A 85 0.56 19.47 -11.24
N SER A 86 1.49 20.04 -10.47
CA SER A 86 2.61 20.86 -10.97
C SER A 86 3.93 20.39 -10.39
N PHE A 87 5.05 20.75 -11.02
CA PHE A 87 6.39 20.46 -10.50
C PHE A 87 6.58 21.01 -9.07
N SER A 88 6.02 22.18 -8.76
CA SER A 88 6.05 22.74 -7.40
C SER A 88 5.30 21.86 -6.41
N ALA A 89 4.05 21.46 -6.74
CA ALA A 89 3.24 20.63 -5.85
C ALA A 89 3.90 19.27 -5.58
N ILE A 90 4.52 18.67 -6.60
CA ILE A 90 5.27 17.42 -6.48
C ILE A 90 6.51 17.62 -5.58
N ALA A 91 7.28 18.68 -5.80
CA ALA A 91 8.47 18.97 -4.99
C ALA A 91 8.11 19.22 -3.53
N ASP A 92 7.01 19.93 -3.27
CA ASP A 92 6.53 20.22 -1.92
C ASP A 92 6.08 18.95 -1.21
N LEU A 93 5.35 18.06 -1.90
CA LEU A 93 4.98 16.75 -1.37
C LEU A 93 6.24 15.91 -1.06
N ALA A 94 7.14 15.74 -2.03
CA ALA A 94 8.34 14.92 -1.87
C ALA A 94 9.28 15.44 -0.76
N SER A 95 9.38 16.77 -0.61
CA SER A 95 10.24 17.40 0.39
C SER A 95 9.86 17.09 1.84
N LYS A 96 8.58 16.77 2.11
CA LYS A 96 8.09 16.37 3.44
C LYS A 96 8.51 14.95 3.84
N HIS A 97 9.00 14.17 2.88
CA HIS A 97 9.24 12.73 3.03
C HIS A 97 10.66 12.31 2.64
N THR A 98 11.65 13.20 2.82
CA THR A 98 13.06 12.91 2.52
C THR A 98 13.76 12.05 3.56
N SER A 99 13.18 11.91 4.76
CA SER A 99 13.73 11.06 5.82
C SER A 99 13.04 9.70 5.90
N VAL A 100 13.82 8.67 6.21
CA VAL A 100 13.38 7.29 6.47
C VAL A 100 14.00 6.85 7.79
N ASN A 101 13.18 6.42 8.76
CA ASN A 101 13.63 6.04 10.11
C ASN A 101 14.49 7.12 10.78
N ASP A 102 14.03 8.38 10.75
CA ASP A 102 14.69 9.56 11.30
C ASP A 102 16.09 9.85 10.71
N LYS A 103 16.43 9.21 9.60
CA LYS A 103 17.66 9.44 8.84
C LYS A 103 17.32 9.99 7.47
N GLU A 104 18.11 10.96 7.04
CA GLU A 104 17.96 11.55 5.73
C GLU A 104 18.31 10.55 4.62
N ASP A 105 17.42 10.41 3.64
CA ASP A 105 17.63 9.59 2.46
C ASP A 105 18.21 10.48 1.33
N PRO A 106 19.47 10.26 0.92
CA PRO A 106 20.10 11.06 -0.11
C PRO A 106 19.39 10.97 -1.46
N TYR A 107 18.79 9.82 -1.81
CA TYR A 107 18.09 9.64 -3.08
C TYR A 107 16.79 10.44 -3.13
N ARG A 108 16.05 10.49 -2.02
CA ARG A 108 14.84 11.31 -1.93
C ARG A 108 15.15 12.80 -2.03
N LYS A 109 16.27 13.23 -1.44
CA LYS A 109 16.77 14.61 -1.58
C LYS A 109 17.14 14.94 -3.02
N GLU A 110 17.86 14.06 -3.70
CA GLU A 110 18.22 14.26 -5.10
C GLU A 110 16.97 14.28 -6.00
N PHE A 111 15.96 13.46 -5.71
CA PHE A 111 14.68 13.52 -6.41
C PHE A 111 14.01 14.90 -6.28
N VAL A 112 13.95 15.47 -5.07
CA VAL A 112 13.39 16.82 -4.87
C VAL A 112 14.16 17.87 -5.67
N LYS A 113 15.50 17.77 -5.74
CA LYS A 113 16.32 18.67 -6.55
C LYS A 113 16.05 18.50 -8.05
N LEU A 114 15.89 17.27 -8.52
CA LEU A 114 15.55 16.96 -9.91
C LEU A 114 14.21 17.59 -10.30
N VAL A 115 13.17 17.41 -9.49
CA VAL A 115 11.84 17.97 -9.77
C VAL A 115 11.85 19.50 -9.81
N ARG A 116 12.67 20.14 -8.96
CA ARG A 116 12.81 21.61 -8.90
C ARG A 116 13.63 22.22 -10.03
N LYS A 117 14.33 21.42 -10.82
CA LYS A 117 15.06 21.85 -12.01
C LYS A 117 14.30 21.39 -13.25
N PRO A 118 13.16 22.02 -13.60
CA PRO A 118 12.55 21.75 -14.89
C PRO A 118 13.53 22.13 -15.99
N ALA A 119 13.61 21.30 -17.03
CA ALA A 119 14.36 21.57 -18.25
C ALA A 119 13.84 22.83 -18.97
#